data_AF-A0A963N020-F1
#
_entry.id   AF-A0A963N020-F1
#
_cell.length_a   1.000
_cell.length_b   1.000
_cell.length_c   1.000
_cell.angle_alpha   90.00
_cell.angle_beta   90.00
_cell.angle_gamma   90.00
#
_symmetry.space_group_name_H-M   'P 1'
#
loop_
_entity.id
_entity.type
_entity.pdbx_description
1 polymer ?
#
loop_
_entity_poly.entity_id
_entity_poly.type
_entity_poly.pdbx_seq_one_letter_code
_entity_poly.pdbx_strand_id
1 'polypeptide(L)'
;MGRDASPSAAADTWGDARQQVPRPLAPNRSDLPWFQTLVDEAPEGSTLKPPAGRYAGPVVIHKALTIEGEGVTIDGGGKGTVMVLQASGATLRGLHLTGSGDNHDSDDACLNVRGNDNVIEHLTVDDCLFGIDLKAAERNRIAHTSIRSKPFDLGLRGDSIRLWSSHENQIVDNRISDTRDMVAWYSNRNVFARNEARRSRYSLHFMFANENLVEDNRFYDNSVGVYVMYAGYSTIRNNLISHASGAAGMAVGLKEASDVIIENNEIIYCAVGIGSDISPFEPDTKVIVRGNRFAYNGIGISFTSDIGGTEVTGNDFDGNLAQIAVGGAGSATKSLWRGNHWDDYQGFDRNADGIGDTPHELFAFADQIWMEQPYARFFKNAPMLEALDFLERLAPFTSPVLLLRDDAPQYRRQKAS
;
A
#
# COMPACT_ATOMS: atom_id res chain seq x y z
N MET A 1 42.20 -3.05 -39.80
CA MET A 1 41.58 -1.80 -39.32
C MET A 1 40.74 -2.15 -38.11
N GLY A 2 41.31 -1.87 -36.93
CA GLY A 2 40.69 -2.20 -35.65
C GLY A 2 39.44 -1.37 -35.42
N ARG A 3 38.42 -2.02 -34.86
CA ARG A 3 37.33 -1.32 -34.19
C ARG A 3 37.75 -1.19 -32.73
N ASP A 4 37.98 0.05 -32.32
CA ASP A 4 38.15 0.40 -30.92
C ASP A 4 36.92 -0.07 -30.14
N ALA A 5 37.14 -1.02 -29.24
CA ALA A 5 36.21 -1.32 -28.17
C ALA A 5 36.40 -0.25 -27.10
N SER A 6 35.58 0.80 -27.15
CA SER A 6 35.42 1.72 -26.04
C SER A 6 34.96 0.94 -24.80
N PRO A 7 35.59 1.10 -23.62
CA PRO A 7 35.12 0.47 -22.39
C PRO A 7 33.73 1.03 -22.05
N SER A 8 32.70 0.18 -21.89
CA SER A 8 31.37 0.67 -21.55
C SER A 8 31.39 1.28 -20.15
N ALA A 9 31.02 2.55 -20.08
CA ALA A 9 30.93 3.34 -18.87
C ALA A 9 29.56 3.11 -18.21
N ALA A 10 29.57 2.51 -17.02
CA ALA A 10 28.43 2.20 -16.14
C ALA A 10 27.40 1.19 -16.67
N ALA A 11 26.85 0.40 -15.75
CA ALA A 11 26.00 -0.76 -16.02
C ALA A 11 24.64 -0.34 -16.60
N ASP A 12 24.40 -0.62 -17.88
CA ASP A 12 23.13 -0.36 -18.57
C ASP A 12 21.97 -1.27 -18.11
N THR A 13 22.25 -2.36 -17.38
CA THR A 13 21.25 -3.16 -16.66
C THR A 13 21.91 -3.83 -15.45
N TRP A 14 21.26 -3.85 -14.29
CA TRP A 14 21.80 -4.52 -13.10
C TRP A 14 21.65 -6.05 -13.13
N GLY A 15 21.28 -6.63 -14.28
CA GLY A 15 21.09 -8.07 -14.45
C GLY A 15 19.86 -8.63 -13.73
N ASP A 16 19.68 -9.95 -13.82
CA ASP A 16 18.63 -10.68 -13.09
C ASP A 16 18.84 -10.57 -11.56
N ALA A 17 17.77 -10.72 -10.78
CA ALA A 17 17.75 -10.67 -9.32
C ALA A 17 18.87 -11.50 -8.66
N ARG A 18 19.23 -12.64 -9.28
CA ARG A 18 20.24 -13.58 -8.78
C ARG A 18 21.64 -13.40 -9.39
N GLN A 19 21.80 -12.45 -10.32
CA GLN A 19 23.08 -12.21 -10.95
C GLN A 19 24.03 -11.48 -10.00
N GLN A 20 25.30 -11.89 -9.99
CA GLN A 20 26.35 -11.17 -9.28
C GLN A 20 26.59 -9.82 -9.95
N VAL A 21 26.60 -8.74 -9.18
CA VAL A 21 26.86 -7.40 -9.72
C VAL A 21 28.37 -7.21 -9.82
N PRO A 22 28.91 -6.90 -11.02
CA PRO A 22 30.33 -6.65 -11.16
C PRO A 22 30.73 -5.41 -10.38
N ARG A 23 31.94 -5.42 -9.80
CA ARG A 23 32.52 -4.23 -9.18
C ARG A 23 32.56 -3.10 -10.24
N PRO A 24 32.04 -1.90 -9.94
CA PRO A 24 32.11 -0.80 -10.89
C PRO A 24 33.56 -0.39 -11.13
N LEU A 25 33.85 0.16 -12.32
CA LEU A 25 35.22 0.50 -12.73
C LEU A 25 35.59 1.96 -12.44
N ALA A 26 34.59 2.84 -12.30
CA ALA A 26 34.77 4.26 -12.06
C ALA A 26 33.54 4.85 -11.35
N PRO A 27 33.69 5.98 -10.63
CA PRO A 27 32.56 6.75 -10.13
C PRO A 27 31.78 7.41 -11.27
N ASN A 28 30.49 7.67 -11.06
CA ASN A 28 29.66 8.49 -11.94
C ASN A 28 29.98 9.99 -11.81
N ARG A 29 30.59 10.41 -10.68
CA ARG A 29 30.99 11.78 -10.36
C ARG A 29 32.48 11.84 -10.08
N SER A 30 33.25 12.46 -10.97
CA SER A 30 34.71 12.58 -10.82
C SER A 30 35.15 13.73 -9.91
N ASP A 31 34.24 14.64 -9.57
CA ASP A 31 34.45 15.78 -8.68
C ASP A 31 34.29 15.43 -7.19
N LEU A 32 33.85 14.21 -6.87
CA LEU A 32 33.66 13.72 -5.51
C LEU A 32 34.58 12.52 -5.23
N PRO A 33 35.01 12.30 -3.97
CA PRO A 33 35.68 11.07 -3.58
C PRO A 33 34.77 9.86 -3.82
N TRP A 34 35.32 8.76 -4.36
CA TRP A 34 34.52 7.59 -4.68
C TRP A 34 34.30 6.70 -3.45
N PHE A 35 33.05 6.46 -3.08
CA PHE A 35 32.73 5.69 -1.87
C PHE A 35 33.16 4.21 -1.97
N GLN A 36 33.19 3.65 -3.19
CA GLN A 36 33.62 2.26 -3.41
C GLN A 36 35.02 1.99 -2.86
N THR A 37 35.94 2.96 -2.93
CA THR A 37 37.31 2.80 -2.42
C THR A 37 37.30 2.48 -0.92
N LEU A 38 36.44 3.16 -0.14
CA LEU A 38 36.30 2.90 1.30
C LEU A 38 35.73 1.50 1.58
N VAL A 39 34.76 1.06 0.77
CA VAL A 39 34.17 -0.28 0.87
C VAL A 39 35.21 -1.36 0.54
N ASP A 40 36.03 -1.14 -0.48
CA ASP A 40 37.07 -2.09 -0.89
C ASP A 40 38.13 -2.25 0.19
N GLU A 41 38.57 -1.15 0.82
CA GLU A 41 39.60 -1.13 1.87
C GLU A 41 39.11 -1.71 3.20
N ALA A 42 37.82 -1.61 3.52
CA ALA A 42 37.26 -2.11 4.77
C ALA A 42 37.37 -3.65 4.87
N PRO A 43 37.96 -4.22 5.93
CA PRO A 43 37.97 -5.68 6.11
C PRO A 43 36.55 -6.25 6.21
N GLU A 44 36.33 -7.47 5.73
CA GLU A 44 35.03 -8.16 5.92
C GLU A 44 34.67 -8.29 7.41
N GLY A 45 33.40 -8.10 7.74
CA GLY A 45 32.87 -8.08 9.10
C GLY A 45 33.21 -6.82 9.90
N SER A 46 33.96 -5.87 9.33
CA SER A 46 34.35 -4.64 10.04
C SER A 46 33.25 -3.57 10.03
N THR A 47 33.45 -2.56 10.88
CA THR A 47 32.68 -1.32 10.86
C THR A 47 33.41 -0.24 10.06
N LEU A 48 32.79 0.22 8.99
CA LEU A 48 33.23 1.37 8.20
C LEU A 48 32.52 2.63 8.71
N LYS A 49 33.30 3.61 9.18
CA LYS A 49 32.83 4.94 9.61
C LYS A 49 33.46 6.02 8.70
N PRO A 50 32.84 6.33 7.55
CA PRO A 50 33.36 7.36 6.66
C PRO A 50 33.29 8.74 7.34
N PRO A 51 34.25 9.65 7.09
CA PRO A 51 34.10 11.05 7.47
C PRO A 51 32.82 11.64 6.86
N ALA A 52 32.16 12.54 7.58
CA ALA A 52 31.02 13.28 7.03
C ALA A 52 31.43 14.02 5.75
N GLY A 53 30.58 13.98 4.73
CA GLY A 53 30.91 14.50 3.41
C GLY A 53 30.07 13.89 2.31
N ARG A 54 30.39 14.30 1.07
CA ARG A 54 29.70 13.84 -0.13
C ARG A 54 30.63 12.97 -0.96
N TYR A 55 30.12 11.83 -1.40
CA TYR A 55 30.86 10.82 -2.13
C TYR A 55 30.14 10.44 -3.41
N ALA A 56 30.89 10.03 -4.43
CA ALA A 56 30.34 9.49 -5.64
C ALA A 56 29.89 8.03 -5.46
N GLY A 57 28.74 7.68 -6.03
CA GLY A 57 28.44 6.32 -6.47
C GLY A 57 29.00 6.04 -7.87
N PRO A 58 28.76 4.84 -8.44
CA PRO A 58 28.02 3.73 -7.84
C PRO A 58 28.86 2.98 -6.81
N VAL A 59 28.17 2.22 -5.94
CA VAL A 59 28.78 1.40 -4.89
C VAL A 59 28.21 -0.02 -4.94
N VAL A 60 29.06 -1.04 -4.79
CA VAL A 60 28.69 -2.44 -4.63
C VAL A 60 29.32 -2.99 -3.36
N ILE A 61 28.46 -3.43 -2.43
CA ILE A 61 28.84 -4.05 -1.16
C ILE A 61 28.68 -5.56 -1.31
N HIS A 62 29.79 -6.27 -1.52
CA HIS A 62 29.82 -7.72 -1.76
C HIS A 62 30.25 -8.55 -0.54
N LYS A 63 30.67 -7.89 0.54
CA LYS A 63 31.10 -8.50 1.81
C LYS A 63 30.33 -7.89 2.97
N ALA A 64 30.08 -8.67 4.02
CA ALA A 64 29.34 -8.20 5.19
C ALA A 64 30.09 -7.04 5.86
N LEU A 65 29.43 -5.89 6.03
CA LEU A 65 29.99 -4.69 6.65
C LEU A 65 28.93 -4.02 7.51
N THR A 66 29.36 -3.35 8.58
CA THR A 66 28.54 -2.33 9.24
C THR A 66 28.99 -0.95 8.73
N ILE A 67 28.14 -0.23 8.03
CA ILE A 67 28.43 1.13 7.53
C ILE A 67 27.65 2.13 8.36
N GLU A 68 28.36 2.95 9.13
CA GLU A 68 27.80 4.06 9.91
C GLU A 68 28.07 5.38 9.18
N GLY A 69 27.05 5.90 8.50
CA GLY A 69 27.16 7.00 7.55
C GLY A 69 26.54 8.32 7.99
N GLU A 70 26.51 8.64 9.28
CA GLU A 70 25.95 9.91 9.74
C GLU A 70 26.69 11.11 9.09
N GLY A 71 25.93 11.99 8.43
CA GLY A 71 26.50 13.11 7.67
C GLY A 71 27.15 12.72 6.34
N VAL A 72 26.99 11.48 5.89
CA VAL A 72 27.53 10.96 4.63
C VAL A 72 26.44 10.94 3.56
N THR A 73 26.69 11.60 2.43
CA THR A 73 25.84 11.56 1.23
C THR A 73 26.55 10.81 0.11
N ILE A 74 25.87 9.86 -0.53
CA ILE A 74 26.35 9.16 -1.72
C ILE A 74 25.46 9.58 -2.90
N ASP A 75 26.07 10.26 -3.88
CA ASP A 75 25.41 10.78 -5.07
C ASP A 75 25.73 9.91 -6.29
N GLY A 76 24.70 9.33 -6.90
CA GLY A 76 24.82 8.52 -8.12
C GLY A 76 25.05 9.31 -9.40
N GLY A 77 24.98 10.65 -9.37
CA GLY A 77 25.25 11.51 -10.51
C GLY A 77 24.17 11.49 -11.59
N GLY A 78 22.95 11.06 -11.27
CA GLY A 78 21.84 10.96 -12.20
C GLY A 78 21.96 9.77 -13.15
N LYS A 79 22.71 8.72 -12.77
CA LYS A 79 22.97 7.57 -13.65
C LYS A 79 22.89 6.25 -12.89
N GLY A 80 22.02 5.35 -13.34
CA GLY A 80 21.92 3.99 -12.82
C GLY A 80 21.53 3.95 -11.34
N THR A 81 21.80 2.80 -10.70
CA THR A 81 21.60 2.61 -9.27
C THR A 81 22.77 3.16 -8.46
N VAL A 82 22.48 3.85 -7.36
CA VAL A 82 23.49 4.50 -6.51
C VAL A 82 24.29 3.47 -5.72
N MET A 83 23.61 2.51 -5.09
CA MET A 83 24.22 1.47 -4.27
C MET A 83 23.56 0.11 -4.47
N VAL A 84 24.37 -0.95 -4.56
CA VAL A 84 23.94 -2.34 -4.50
C VAL A 84 24.47 -2.99 -3.23
N LEU A 85 23.55 -3.46 -2.38
CA LEU A 85 23.84 -4.31 -1.24
C LEU A 85 23.67 -5.78 -1.63
N GLN A 86 24.77 -6.43 -1.96
CA GLN A 86 24.78 -7.83 -2.37
C GLN A 86 25.16 -8.77 -1.23
N ALA A 87 25.90 -8.28 -0.24
CA ALA A 87 26.24 -9.02 0.97
C ALA A 87 25.01 -9.33 1.82
N SER A 88 25.06 -10.46 2.52
CA SER A 88 24.13 -10.82 3.60
C SER A 88 24.74 -10.46 4.96
N GLY A 89 23.90 -10.23 5.97
CA GLY A 89 24.34 -9.91 7.34
C GLY A 89 25.06 -8.56 7.48
N ALA A 90 24.85 -7.64 6.53
CA ALA A 90 25.38 -6.29 6.57
C ALA A 90 24.43 -5.34 7.30
N THR A 91 24.97 -4.22 7.76
CA THR A 91 24.21 -3.11 8.34
C THR A 91 24.52 -1.81 7.59
N LEU A 92 23.50 -1.12 7.10
CA LEU A 92 23.60 0.23 6.56
C LEU A 92 22.83 1.18 7.47
N ARG A 93 23.52 2.16 8.07
CA ARG A 93 22.91 3.11 9.00
C ARG A 93 23.26 4.54 8.68
N GLY A 94 22.26 5.43 8.67
CA GLY A 94 22.47 6.89 8.69
C GLY A 94 22.91 7.52 7.37
N LEU A 95 23.00 6.76 6.27
CA LEU A 95 23.42 7.27 4.96
C LEU A 95 22.32 8.10 4.30
N HIS A 96 22.73 9.11 3.56
CA HIS A 96 21.89 9.77 2.56
C HIS A 96 22.25 9.25 1.16
N LEU A 97 21.31 8.63 0.47
CA LEU A 97 21.45 8.14 -0.90
C LEU A 97 20.63 9.04 -1.84
N THR A 98 21.24 9.50 -2.93
CA THR A 98 20.60 10.44 -3.86
C THR A 98 21.11 10.33 -5.29
N GLY A 99 20.35 10.86 -6.24
CA GLY A 99 20.80 11.03 -7.62
C GLY A 99 20.93 9.72 -8.40
N SER A 100 19.96 8.80 -8.30
CA SER A 100 19.87 7.68 -9.25
C SER A 100 19.58 8.20 -10.68
N GLY A 101 19.73 7.32 -11.67
CA GLY A 101 19.16 7.54 -12.99
C GLY A 101 17.62 7.51 -12.99
N ASP A 102 17.05 7.61 -14.18
CA ASP A 102 15.61 7.77 -14.44
C ASP A 102 15.03 6.67 -15.36
N ASN A 103 15.79 5.59 -15.60
CA ASN A 103 15.35 4.50 -16.45
C ASN A 103 14.54 3.45 -15.66
N HIS A 104 13.29 3.25 -16.11
CA HIS A 104 12.39 2.25 -15.55
C HIS A 104 12.76 0.82 -15.95
N ASP A 105 13.36 0.63 -17.13
CA ASP A 105 13.68 -0.71 -17.64
C ASP A 105 14.86 -1.34 -16.87
N SER A 106 15.80 -0.52 -16.40
CA SER A 106 16.95 -0.94 -15.59
C SER A 106 16.69 -0.90 -14.08
N ASP A 107 15.49 -0.50 -13.65
CA ASP A 107 15.12 -0.26 -12.25
C ASP A 107 16.12 0.66 -11.52
N ASP A 108 16.41 1.84 -12.07
CA ASP A 108 17.40 2.75 -11.47
C ASP A 108 16.99 3.18 -10.06
N ALA A 109 17.73 2.71 -9.05
CA ALA A 109 17.36 2.84 -7.65
C ALA A 109 18.41 3.59 -6.81
N CYS A 110 18.02 4.09 -5.64
CA CYS A 110 18.99 4.52 -4.64
C CYS A 110 19.69 3.31 -4.00
N LEU A 111 18.93 2.28 -3.64
CA LEU A 111 19.48 1.07 -3.04
C LEU A 111 18.85 -0.18 -3.66
N ASN A 112 19.67 -1.02 -4.28
CA ASN A 112 19.28 -2.36 -4.71
C ASN A 112 19.80 -3.40 -3.70
N VAL A 113 18.91 -4.19 -3.10
CA VAL A 113 19.24 -5.18 -2.07
C VAL A 113 19.05 -6.58 -2.64
N ARG A 114 20.11 -7.40 -2.58
CA ARG A 114 20.11 -8.80 -3.04
C ARG A 114 20.53 -9.80 -1.96
N GLY A 115 21.16 -9.30 -0.90
CA GLY A 115 21.56 -10.13 0.23
C GLY A 115 20.42 -10.31 1.24
N ASN A 116 20.64 -11.24 2.16
CA ASN A 116 19.67 -11.61 3.19
C ASN A 116 20.11 -11.11 4.57
N ASP A 117 19.18 -11.11 5.52
CA ASP A 117 19.50 -10.89 6.93
C ASP A 117 20.21 -9.54 7.19
N ASN A 118 19.94 -8.53 6.35
CA ASN A 118 20.53 -7.20 6.48
C ASN A 118 19.69 -6.27 7.34
N VAL A 119 20.36 -5.30 7.97
CA VAL A 119 19.72 -4.18 8.68
C VAL A 119 19.98 -2.90 7.90
N ILE A 120 18.91 -2.24 7.45
CA ILE A 120 18.94 -1.01 6.67
C ILE A 120 18.12 0.00 7.44
N GLU A 121 18.77 0.96 8.08
CA GLU A 121 18.05 1.86 8.98
C GLU A 121 18.55 3.30 9.00
N HIS A 122 17.64 4.22 9.36
CA HIS A 122 17.96 5.64 9.43
C HIS A 122 18.51 6.22 8.12
N LEU A 123 18.09 5.68 6.97
CA LEU A 123 18.49 6.24 5.69
C LEU A 123 17.65 7.46 5.32
N THR A 124 18.25 8.37 4.58
CA THR A 124 17.53 9.38 3.80
C THR A 124 17.69 9.02 2.33
N VAL A 125 16.58 8.91 1.60
CA VAL A 125 16.54 8.50 0.20
C VAL A 125 15.70 9.52 -0.58
N ASP A 126 16.31 10.29 -1.46
CA ASP A 126 15.62 11.26 -2.30
C ASP A 126 16.29 11.45 -3.67
N ASP A 127 15.59 12.12 -4.60
CA ASP A 127 16.02 12.27 -6.01
C ASP A 127 16.41 10.94 -6.67
N CYS A 128 15.70 9.87 -6.31
CA CYS A 128 15.85 8.55 -6.90
C CYS A 128 14.55 8.12 -7.59
N LEU A 129 14.67 7.45 -8.74
CA LEU A 129 13.50 6.93 -9.44
C LEU A 129 12.85 5.87 -8.55
N PHE A 130 13.58 4.79 -8.25
CA PHE A 130 13.19 3.82 -7.21
C PHE A 130 13.96 4.08 -5.92
N GLY A 131 13.30 3.98 -4.77
CA GLY A 131 13.94 4.18 -3.46
C GLY A 131 14.83 3.00 -3.07
N ILE A 132 14.20 1.96 -2.51
CA ILE A 132 14.85 0.71 -2.11
C ILE A 132 14.19 -0.46 -2.85
N ASP A 133 14.97 -1.21 -3.61
CA ASP A 133 14.50 -2.30 -4.46
C ASP A 133 15.13 -3.62 -4.03
N LEU A 134 14.33 -4.50 -3.43
CA LEU A 134 14.73 -5.83 -2.97
C LEU A 134 14.48 -6.83 -4.10
N LYS A 135 15.53 -7.57 -4.49
CA LYS A 135 15.48 -8.57 -5.55
C LYS A 135 15.93 -9.92 -4.99
N ALA A 136 14.98 -10.84 -4.80
CA ALA A 136 15.23 -12.16 -4.22
C ALA A 136 15.94 -12.10 -2.85
N ALA A 137 15.52 -11.16 -2.00
CA ALA A 137 16.17 -10.84 -0.73
C ALA A 137 15.25 -11.19 0.44
N GLU A 138 15.81 -11.89 1.43
CA GLU A 138 15.05 -12.50 2.52
C GLU A 138 15.44 -11.95 3.88
N ARG A 139 14.48 -11.84 4.80
CA ARG A 139 14.72 -11.54 6.23
C ARG A 139 15.49 -10.24 6.48
N ASN A 140 15.34 -9.26 5.59
CA ASN A 140 15.93 -7.94 5.77
C ASN A 140 15.00 -7.06 6.62
N ARG A 141 15.60 -6.14 7.36
CA ARG A 141 14.90 -5.10 8.12
C ARG A 141 15.18 -3.74 7.52
N ILE A 142 14.14 -3.07 7.02
CA ILE A 142 14.19 -1.68 6.56
C ILE A 142 13.41 -0.83 7.56
N ALA A 143 14.13 -0.02 8.34
CA ALA A 143 13.54 0.71 9.45
C ALA A 143 13.92 2.19 9.51
N HIS A 144 13.03 3.03 10.06
CA HIS A 144 13.32 4.43 10.36
C HIS A 144 13.87 5.23 9.18
N THR A 145 13.51 4.86 7.95
CA THR A 145 14.04 5.45 6.72
C THR A 145 13.04 6.43 6.12
N SER A 146 13.53 7.54 5.57
CA SER A 146 12.73 8.54 4.86
C SER A 146 12.96 8.40 3.35
N ILE A 147 11.88 8.25 2.56
CA ILE A 147 11.97 8.00 1.12
C ILE A 147 11.08 8.98 0.33
N ARG A 148 11.66 9.59 -0.70
CA ARG A 148 11.00 10.41 -1.71
C ARG A 148 11.50 10.05 -3.11
N SER A 149 10.60 10.06 -4.10
CA SER A 149 10.98 9.82 -5.50
C SER A 149 11.49 11.11 -6.15
N LYS A 150 12.04 10.99 -7.36
CA LYS A 150 12.19 12.11 -8.31
C LYS A 150 10.88 12.90 -8.48
N PRO A 151 10.96 14.23 -8.74
CA PRO A 151 9.80 15.12 -8.81
C PRO A 151 9.03 14.99 -10.14
N PHE A 152 8.62 13.77 -10.47
CA PHE A 152 7.79 13.46 -11.64
C PHE A 152 6.30 13.47 -11.30
N ASP A 153 5.47 13.47 -12.33
CA ASP A 153 4.03 13.22 -12.20
C ASP A 153 3.78 11.83 -11.60
N LEU A 154 2.66 11.68 -10.90
CA LEU A 154 2.39 10.53 -10.05
C LEU A 154 2.60 9.16 -10.73
N GLY A 155 2.18 9.02 -11.98
CA GLY A 155 2.33 7.78 -12.75
C GLY A 155 3.75 7.48 -13.24
N LEU A 156 4.62 8.50 -13.29
CA LEU A 156 6.00 8.44 -13.78
C LEU A 156 7.03 8.39 -12.64
N ARG A 157 6.60 8.58 -11.39
CA ARG A 157 7.44 8.32 -10.22
C ARG A 157 7.76 6.83 -10.15
N GLY A 158 8.89 6.49 -9.54
CA GLY A 158 9.17 5.10 -9.19
C GLY A 158 8.69 4.76 -7.78
N ASP A 159 8.85 3.49 -7.45
CA ASP A 159 8.38 2.93 -6.20
C ASP A 159 9.33 3.25 -5.05
N SER A 160 8.77 3.50 -3.88
CA SER A 160 9.50 3.81 -2.64
C SER A 160 10.28 2.61 -2.13
N ILE A 161 9.57 1.51 -1.87
CA ILE A 161 10.12 0.22 -1.49
C ILE A 161 9.46 -0.82 -2.38
N ARG A 162 10.27 -1.54 -3.15
CA ARG A 162 9.83 -2.58 -4.08
C ARG A 162 10.39 -3.91 -3.67
N LEU A 163 9.52 -4.89 -3.46
CA LEU A 163 9.90 -6.28 -3.18
C LEU A 163 9.60 -7.11 -4.40
N TRP A 164 10.63 -7.72 -4.99
CA TRP A 164 10.52 -8.69 -6.07
C TRP A 164 10.97 -10.06 -5.57
N SER A 165 10.04 -11.01 -5.47
CA SER A 165 10.30 -12.37 -4.95
C SER A 165 11.10 -12.37 -3.64
N SER A 166 10.71 -11.50 -2.72
CA SER A 166 11.43 -11.21 -1.47
C SER A 166 10.50 -11.48 -0.29
N HIS A 167 10.92 -12.34 0.64
CA HIS A 167 10.07 -12.89 1.68
C HIS A 167 10.61 -12.59 3.08
N GLU A 168 9.70 -12.65 4.06
CA GLU A 168 10.05 -12.57 5.49
C GLU A 168 10.78 -11.28 5.88
N ASN A 169 10.61 -10.21 5.09
CA ASN A 169 11.21 -8.90 5.35
C ASN A 169 10.33 -8.07 6.30
N GLN A 170 10.98 -7.18 7.04
CA GLN A 170 10.34 -6.22 7.93
C GLN A 170 10.53 -4.80 7.40
N ILE A 171 9.45 -4.18 6.96
CA ILE A 171 9.41 -2.80 6.47
C ILE A 171 8.64 -2.01 7.51
N VAL A 172 9.38 -1.38 8.44
CA VAL A 172 8.76 -0.81 9.64
C VAL A 172 9.21 0.60 9.97
N ASP A 173 8.34 1.38 10.58
CA ASP A 173 8.69 2.69 11.14
C ASP A 173 9.27 3.68 10.08
N ASN A 174 8.92 3.51 8.81
CA ASN A 174 9.42 4.35 7.69
C ASN A 174 8.49 5.52 7.38
N ARG A 175 9.04 6.58 6.78
CA ARG A 175 8.31 7.75 6.28
C ARG A 175 8.45 7.85 4.78
N ILE A 176 7.36 7.66 4.06
CA ILE A 176 7.31 7.65 2.61
C ILE A 176 6.46 8.81 2.14
N SER A 177 6.97 9.60 1.20
CA SER A 177 6.14 10.63 0.59
C SER A 177 6.53 10.94 -0.84
N ASP A 178 5.55 11.36 -1.63
CA ASP A 178 5.77 11.80 -3.00
C ASP A 178 6.46 10.72 -3.85
N THR A 179 5.92 9.49 -3.79
CA THR A 179 6.39 8.32 -4.55
C THR A 179 5.27 7.75 -5.42
N ARG A 180 5.53 6.70 -6.20
CA ARG A 180 4.45 5.94 -6.85
C ARG A 180 3.82 4.97 -5.86
N ASP A 181 4.48 3.84 -5.58
CA ASP A 181 3.95 2.83 -4.68
C ASP A 181 4.97 2.41 -3.60
N MET A 182 4.50 1.80 -2.52
CA MET A 182 5.22 0.68 -1.90
C MET A 182 4.61 -0.61 -2.46
N VAL A 183 5.44 -1.55 -2.94
CA VAL A 183 4.94 -2.68 -3.71
C VAL A 183 5.63 -3.99 -3.34
N ALA A 184 4.83 -5.06 -3.26
CA ALA A 184 5.27 -6.43 -3.06
C ALA A 184 4.77 -7.32 -4.18
N TRP A 185 5.70 -7.82 -5.00
CA TRP A 185 5.46 -8.70 -6.13
C TRP A 185 6.04 -10.07 -5.84
N TYR A 186 5.21 -11.12 -5.91
CA TYR A 186 5.61 -12.50 -5.62
C TYR A 186 6.28 -12.66 -4.25
N SER A 187 5.89 -11.83 -3.28
CA SER A 187 6.64 -11.56 -2.05
C SER A 187 5.75 -11.85 -0.85
N ASN A 188 6.13 -12.84 -0.05
CA ASN A 188 5.26 -13.48 0.95
C ASN A 188 5.79 -13.31 2.37
N ARG A 189 4.92 -13.40 3.36
CA ARG A 189 5.29 -13.38 4.79
C ARG A 189 6.07 -12.13 5.21
N ASN A 190 5.84 -11.00 4.54
CA ASN A 190 6.45 -9.73 4.91
C ASN A 190 5.58 -8.97 5.91
N VAL A 191 6.24 -8.16 6.74
CA VAL A 191 5.58 -7.29 7.72
C VAL A 191 5.76 -5.84 7.32
N PHE A 192 4.65 -5.14 7.13
CA PHE A 192 4.57 -3.70 6.90
C PHE A 192 3.92 -3.06 8.13
N ALA A 193 4.73 -2.52 9.05
CA ALA A 193 4.24 -2.05 10.34
C ALA A 193 4.66 -0.63 10.70
N ARG A 194 3.75 0.18 11.24
CA ARG A 194 4.04 1.54 11.76
C ARG A 194 4.68 2.48 10.73
N ASN A 195 4.42 2.27 9.44
CA ASN A 195 4.87 3.17 8.40
C ASN A 195 3.90 4.34 8.22
N GLU A 196 4.44 5.48 7.81
CA GLU A 196 3.66 6.63 7.35
C GLU A 196 3.88 6.80 5.85
N ALA A 197 2.81 6.78 5.04
CA ALA A 197 2.89 6.99 3.60
C ALA A 197 1.86 8.02 3.13
N ARG A 198 2.28 8.99 2.30
CA ARG A 198 1.41 10.08 1.84
C ARG A 198 1.76 10.66 0.47
N ARG A 199 0.76 11.20 -0.24
CA ARG A 199 0.91 11.79 -1.59
C ARG A 199 1.55 10.84 -2.60
N SER A 200 1.21 9.56 -2.48
CA SER A 200 1.61 8.48 -3.36
C SER A 200 0.39 7.88 -4.04
N ARG A 201 0.60 7.02 -5.03
CA ARG A 201 -0.48 6.36 -5.75
C ARG A 201 -1.04 5.28 -4.84
N TYR A 202 -0.24 4.26 -4.55
CA TYR A 202 -0.60 3.21 -3.60
C TYR A 202 0.27 3.31 -2.35
N SER A 203 -0.36 3.35 -1.19
CA SER A 203 0.40 3.30 0.07
C SER A 203 1.05 1.92 0.23
N LEU A 204 0.36 0.87 -0.20
CA LEU A 204 0.89 -0.48 -0.32
C LEU A 204 0.12 -1.28 -1.38
N HIS A 205 0.83 -1.97 -2.26
CA HIS A 205 0.27 -2.79 -3.33
C HIS A 205 0.87 -4.20 -3.31
N PHE A 206 0.00 -5.20 -3.25
CA PHE A 206 0.35 -6.61 -3.35
C PHE A 206 -0.07 -7.17 -4.70
N MET A 207 0.85 -7.84 -5.37
CA MET A 207 0.57 -8.62 -6.59
C MET A 207 1.17 -10.02 -6.43
N PHE A 208 0.32 -11.05 -6.41
CA PHE A 208 0.75 -12.44 -6.19
C PHE A 208 1.55 -12.63 -4.89
N ALA A 209 1.15 -11.94 -3.81
CA ALA A 209 1.92 -11.79 -2.59
C ALA A 209 1.08 -12.18 -1.35
N ASN A 210 1.32 -13.38 -0.82
CA ASN A 210 0.50 -14.02 0.20
C ASN A 210 1.07 -13.89 1.62
N GLU A 211 0.22 -14.11 2.62
CA GLU A 211 0.60 -14.21 4.03
C GLU A 211 1.29 -12.94 4.58
N ASN A 212 0.95 -11.77 4.04
CA ASN A 212 1.56 -10.51 4.47
C ASN A 212 0.75 -9.86 5.60
N LEU A 213 1.45 -9.14 6.47
CA LEU A 213 0.87 -8.39 7.58
C LEU A 213 1.03 -6.89 7.36
N VAL A 214 -0.08 -6.16 7.41
CA VAL A 214 -0.15 -4.70 7.34
C VAL A 214 -0.75 -4.18 8.63
N GLU A 215 0.06 -3.65 9.53
CA GLU A 215 -0.38 -3.25 10.87
C GLU A 215 0.08 -1.88 11.35
N ASP A 216 -0.80 -1.18 12.07
CA ASP A 216 -0.50 0.09 12.74
C ASP A 216 0.07 1.20 11.81
N ASN A 217 -0.22 1.13 10.50
CA ASN A 217 0.27 2.12 9.54
C ASN A 217 -0.66 3.34 9.47
N ARG A 218 -0.09 4.48 9.03
CA ARG A 218 -0.82 5.72 8.76
C ARG A 218 -0.68 6.07 7.28
N PHE A 219 -1.73 5.79 6.53
CA PHE A 219 -1.79 6.02 5.09
C PHE A 219 -2.80 7.12 4.79
N TYR A 220 -2.31 8.26 4.29
CA TYR A 220 -3.18 9.42 4.07
C TYR A 220 -2.79 10.24 2.85
N ASP A 221 -3.77 10.87 2.20
CA ASP A 221 -3.59 11.65 0.97
C ASP A 221 -2.95 10.84 -0.17
N ASN A 222 -3.23 9.54 -0.23
CA ASN A 222 -2.81 8.67 -1.34
C ASN A 222 -3.99 8.43 -2.28
N SER A 223 -3.74 7.95 -3.50
CA SER A 223 -4.87 7.51 -4.36
C SER A 223 -5.54 6.26 -3.78
N VAL A 224 -4.75 5.29 -3.28
CA VAL A 224 -5.24 4.11 -2.57
C VAL A 224 -4.43 3.87 -1.31
N GLY A 225 -5.10 3.42 -0.25
CA GLY A 225 -4.46 2.89 0.95
C GLY A 225 -3.71 1.60 0.65
N VAL A 226 -4.40 0.47 0.75
CA VAL A 226 -3.84 -0.88 0.50
C VAL A 226 -4.58 -1.52 -0.67
N TYR A 227 -3.86 -2.15 -1.60
CA TYR A 227 -4.45 -2.91 -2.69
C TYR A 227 -3.93 -4.35 -2.69
N VAL A 228 -4.82 -5.33 -2.61
CA VAL A 228 -4.51 -6.77 -2.66
C VAL A 228 -5.00 -7.33 -3.99
N MET A 229 -4.07 -7.75 -4.85
CA MET A 229 -4.36 -8.20 -6.21
C MET A 229 -3.78 -9.61 -6.45
N TYR A 230 -4.64 -10.56 -6.83
CA TYR A 230 -4.27 -11.96 -7.10
C TYR A 230 -3.50 -12.59 -5.94
N ALA A 231 -3.92 -12.29 -4.71
CA ALA A 231 -3.16 -12.54 -3.50
C ALA A 231 -4.09 -12.82 -2.32
N GLY A 232 -3.57 -13.44 -1.27
CA GLY A 232 -4.41 -13.87 -0.16
C GLY A 232 -3.72 -14.12 1.16
N TYR A 233 -4.48 -14.69 2.10
CA TYR A 233 -4.01 -15.12 3.43
C TYR A 233 -3.39 -13.99 4.26
N SER A 234 -3.73 -12.74 3.94
CA SER A 234 -3.07 -11.54 4.46
C SER A 234 -3.96 -10.81 5.45
N THR A 235 -3.35 -10.13 6.43
CA THR A 235 -4.07 -9.39 7.46
C THR A 235 -3.76 -7.90 7.36
N ILE A 236 -4.80 -7.08 7.30
CA ILE A 236 -4.76 -5.62 7.31
C ILE A 236 -5.45 -5.17 8.59
N ARG A 237 -4.68 -4.73 9.59
CA ARG A 237 -5.24 -4.40 10.90
C ARG A 237 -4.72 -3.12 11.55
N ASN A 238 -5.57 -2.48 12.35
CA ASN A 238 -5.20 -1.31 13.16
C ASN A 238 -4.58 -0.14 12.35
N ASN A 239 -4.85 -0.06 11.04
CA ASN A 239 -4.32 1.00 10.20
C ASN A 239 -5.27 2.19 10.20
N LEU A 240 -4.71 3.40 10.14
CA LEU A 240 -5.43 4.60 9.74
C LEU A 240 -5.25 4.78 8.24
N ILE A 241 -6.35 4.71 7.49
CA ILE A 241 -6.38 5.00 6.07
C ILE A 241 -7.35 6.15 5.82
N SER A 242 -6.84 7.28 5.34
CA SER A 242 -7.68 8.45 5.11
C SER A 242 -7.41 9.20 3.82
N HIS A 243 -8.41 9.93 3.33
CA HIS A 243 -8.29 10.77 2.14
C HIS A 243 -7.82 10.00 0.89
N ALA A 244 -8.16 8.70 0.80
CA ALA A 244 -8.00 7.92 -0.42
C ALA A 244 -9.03 8.38 -1.46
N SER A 245 -8.66 9.40 -2.23
CA SER A 245 -9.56 10.23 -3.01
C SER A 245 -9.32 10.12 -4.52
N GLY A 246 -10.21 10.73 -5.31
CA GLY A 246 -10.18 10.67 -6.77
C GLY A 246 -11.01 9.50 -7.35
N ALA A 247 -11.00 9.37 -8.68
CA ALA A 247 -11.87 8.43 -9.38
C ALA A 247 -11.59 6.94 -9.05
N ALA A 248 -10.34 6.61 -8.77
CA ALA A 248 -9.91 5.28 -8.32
C ALA A 248 -9.70 5.21 -6.79
N GLY A 249 -10.19 6.21 -6.05
CA GLY A 249 -9.93 6.36 -4.62
C GLY A 249 -10.54 5.23 -3.79
N MET A 250 -9.71 4.45 -3.10
CA MET A 250 -10.19 3.44 -2.15
C MET A 250 -9.24 3.23 -0.97
N ALA A 251 -9.78 2.97 0.21
CA ALA A 251 -8.94 2.71 1.39
C ALA A 251 -8.30 1.32 1.30
N VAL A 252 -9.11 0.29 1.01
CA VAL A 252 -8.66 -1.06 0.72
C VAL A 252 -9.29 -1.55 -0.58
N GLY A 253 -8.47 -1.99 -1.53
CA GLY A 253 -8.90 -2.62 -2.77
C GLY A 253 -8.60 -4.11 -2.77
N LEU A 254 -9.57 -4.92 -3.20
CA LEU A 254 -9.44 -6.36 -3.40
C LEU A 254 -9.74 -6.69 -4.85
N LYS A 255 -8.83 -7.42 -5.50
CA LYS A 255 -9.06 -7.97 -6.84
C LYS A 255 -8.59 -9.41 -6.87
N GLU A 256 -9.54 -10.31 -7.07
CA GLU A 256 -9.29 -11.75 -7.04
C GLU A 256 -8.45 -12.16 -5.81
N ALA A 257 -8.84 -11.64 -4.64
CA ALA A 257 -8.12 -11.82 -3.39
C ALA A 257 -8.88 -12.75 -2.44
N SER A 258 -8.18 -13.61 -1.71
CA SER A 258 -8.77 -14.72 -0.94
C SER A 258 -8.20 -14.79 0.48
N ASP A 259 -8.97 -15.21 1.48
CA ASP A 259 -8.54 -15.31 2.89
C ASP A 259 -7.86 -14.03 3.42
N VAL A 260 -8.46 -12.88 3.12
CA VAL A 260 -8.00 -11.58 3.61
C VAL A 260 -8.79 -11.19 4.85
N ILE A 261 -8.08 -10.83 5.93
CA ILE A 261 -8.67 -10.28 7.15
C ILE A 261 -8.43 -8.77 7.19
N ILE A 262 -9.51 -8.00 7.24
CA ILE A 262 -9.50 -6.54 7.37
C ILE A 262 -10.14 -6.23 8.71
N GLU A 263 -9.34 -5.86 9.72
CA GLU A 263 -9.85 -5.68 11.08
C GLU A 263 -9.38 -4.43 11.81
N ASN A 264 -10.25 -3.81 12.60
CA ASN A 264 -9.90 -2.70 13.49
C ASN A 264 -9.22 -1.50 12.79
N ASN A 265 -9.45 -1.31 11.50
CA ASN A 265 -8.91 -0.18 10.75
C ASN A 265 -9.83 1.05 10.91
N GLU A 266 -9.23 2.23 10.94
CA GLU A 266 -9.92 3.50 10.77
C GLU A 266 -9.88 3.93 9.30
N ILE A 267 -11.03 3.86 8.63
CA ILE A 267 -11.19 4.16 7.20
C ILE A 267 -12.05 5.41 7.08
N ILE A 268 -11.41 6.56 6.82
CA ILE A 268 -12.03 7.87 6.99
C ILE A 268 -11.82 8.79 5.79
N TYR A 269 -12.87 9.47 5.30
CA TYR A 269 -12.79 10.42 4.18
C TYR A 269 -12.23 9.81 2.88
N CYS A 270 -12.46 8.52 2.64
CA CYS A 270 -12.10 7.86 1.40
C CYS A 270 -13.26 7.91 0.40
N ALA A 271 -12.96 7.93 -0.90
CA ALA A 271 -14.02 7.85 -1.92
C ALA A 271 -14.77 6.51 -1.85
N VAL A 272 -14.03 5.42 -1.60
CA VAL A 272 -14.55 4.10 -1.25
C VAL A 272 -13.77 3.58 -0.04
N GLY A 273 -14.43 3.02 0.96
CA GLY A 273 -13.77 2.37 2.09
C GLY A 273 -13.11 1.06 1.65
N ILE A 274 -13.91 0.04 1.35
CA ILE A 274 -13.45 -1.21 0.73
C ILE A 274 -14.03 -1.35 -0.68
N GLY A 275 -13.18 -1.54 -1.69
CA GLY A 275 -13.59 -1.96 -3.03
C GLY A 275 -13.30 -3.45 -3.21
N SER A 276 -14.30 -4.24 -3.58
CA SER A 276 -14.16 -5.69 -3.81
C SER A 276 -14.53 -6.07 -5.24
N ASP A 277 -13.55 -6.63 -5.95
CA ASP A 277 -13.70 -7.18 -7.30
C ASP A 277 -13.43 -8.69 -7.27
N ILE A 278 -14.48 -9.48 -7.51
CA ILE A 278 -14.45 -10.96 -7.58
C ILE A 278 -13.61 -11.56 -6.44
N SER A 279 -13.90 -11.16 -5.20
CA SER A 279 -13.19 -11.60 -4.00
C SER A 279 -14.19 -12.07 -2.94
N PRO A 280 -14.02 -13.25 -2.31
CA PRO A 280 -12.94 -14.23 -2.47
C PRO A 280 -12.92 -14.95 -3.83
N PHE A 281 -11.73 -15.20 -4.38
CA PHE A 281 -11.58 -15.87 -5.67
C PHE A 281 -11.39 -17.40 -5.55
N GLU A 282 -10.65 -17.83 -4.53
CA GLU A 282 -10.37 -19.25 -4.29
C GLU A 282 -11.59 -19.93 -3.63
N PRO A 283 -11.99 -21.13 -4.08
CA PRO A 283 -13.09 -21.87 -3.46
C PRO A 283 -12.85 -22.08 -1.96
N ASP A 284 -13.93 -22.06 -1.17
CA ASP A 284 -13.94 -22.30 0.28
C ASP A 284 -13.11 -21.31 1.13
N THR A 285 -12.66 -20.19 0.53
CA THR A 285 -11.97 -19.09 1.23
C THR A 285 -12.94 -17.95 1.56
N LYS A 286 -12.49 -17.01 2.41
CA LYS A 286 -13.32 -15.89 2.88
C LYS A 286 -12.63 -14.53 2.80
N VAL A 287 -13.43 -13.47 2.82
CA VAL A 287 -12.95 -12.13 3.18
C VAL A 287 -13.62 -11.76 4.50
N ILE A 288 -12.83 -11.50 5.54
CA ILE A 288 -13.33 -11.17 6.88
C ILE A 288 -13.14 -9.68 7.10
N VAL A 289 -14.24 -8.94 7.29
CA VAL A 289 -14.26 -7.51 7.58
C VAL A 289 -14.86 -7.31 8.96
N ARG A 290 -14.05 -6.98 9.97
CA ARG A 290 -14.55 -6.86 11.35
C ARG A 290 -13.97 -5.75 12.19
N GLY A 291 -14.78 -5.14 13.06
CA GLY A 291 -14.29 -4.13 14.00
C GLY A 291 -13.74 -2.85 13.35
N ASN A 292 -13.92 -2.65 12.04
CA ASN A 292 -13.44 -1.45 11.36
C ASN A 292 -14.41 -0.29 11.56
N ARG A 293 -13.87 0.93 11.50
CA ARG A 293 -14.67 2.15 11.43
C ARG A 293 -14.64 2.72 10.02
N PHE A 294 -15.80 2.74 9.36
CA PHE A 294 -16.04 3.40 8.08
C PHE A 294 -16.72 4.73 8.33
N ALA A 295 -15.94 5.82 8.38
CA ALA A 295 -16.47 7.13 8.69
C ALA A 295 -16.32 8.16 7.55
N TYR A 296 -17.39 8.87 7.23
CA TYR A 296 -17.36 9.99 6.27
C TYR A 296 -16.81 9.61 4.88
N ASN A 297 -16.97 8.35 4.47
CA ASN A 297 -16.57 7.89 3.14
C ASN A 297 -17.64 8.20 2.11
N GLY A 298 -17.27 8.25 0.83
CA GLY A 298 -18.25 8.29 -0.26
C GLY A 298 -19.09 7.01 -0.30
N ILE A 299 -18.44 5.85 -0.23
CA ILE A 299 -19.08 4.55 -0.09
C ILE A 299 -18.33 3.78 1.00
N GLY A 300 -19.02 3.15 1.96
CA GLY A 300 -18.39 2.28 2.96
C GLY A 300 -17.75 1.04 2.32
N ILE A 301 -18.56 0.19 1.68
CA ILE A 301 -18.08 -0.98 0.92
C ILE A 301 -18.73 -1.00 -0.48
N SER A 302 -17.92 -1.16 -1.52
CA SER A 302 -18.36 -1.25 -2.90
C SER A 302 -17.98 -2.61 -3.49
N PHE A 303 -18.97 -3.36 -3.98
CA PHE A 303 -18.77 -4.61 -4.70
C PHE A 303 -18.93 -4.39 -6.20
N THR A 304 -17.98 -4.84 -7.03
CA THR A 304 -18.23 -4.97 -8.47
C THR A 304 -19.28 -6.04 -8.72
N SER A 305 -19.22 -7.14 -7.98
CA SER A 305 -20.19 -8.24 -7.98
C SER A 305 -20.10 -8.99 -6.65
N ASP A 306 -21.24 -9.39 -6.08
CA ASP A 306 -21.27 -10.26 -4.89
C ASP A 306 -21.29 -11.74 -5.32
N ILE A 307 -20.21 -12.42 -5.00
CA ILE A 307 -20.04 -13.86 -5.23
C ILE A 307 -20.20 -14.68 -3.95
N GLY A 308 -20.51 -14.04 -2.81
CA GLY A 308 -20.55 -14.68 -1.50
C GLY A 308 -19.15 -14.85 -0.87
N GLY A 309 -19.11 -15.33 0.37
CA GLY A 309 -17.84 -15.59 1.08
C GLY A 309 -17.22 -14.36 1.78
N THR A 310 -17.85 -13.20 1.72
CA THR A 310 -17.47 -12.05 2.56
C THR A 310 -18.30 -12.04 3.85
N GLU A 311 -17.63 -11.83 4.98
CA GLU A 311 -18.25 -11.71 6.31
C GLU A 311 -17.98 -10.33 6.89
N VAL A 312 -19.02 -9.52 7.03
CA VAL A 312 -18.95 -8.15 7.54
C VAL A 312 -19.62 -8.09 8.92
N THR A 313 -18.79 -8.02 9.97
CA THR A 313 -19.28 -8.16 11.34
C THR A 313 -18.70 -7.15 12.32
N GLY A 314 -19.51 -6.58 13.22
CA GLY A 314 -18.99 -5.72 14.28
C GLY A 314 -18.33 -4.42 13.79
N ASN A 315 -18.62 -3.95 12.58
CA ASN A 315 -18.06 -2.71 12.04
C ASN A 315 -18.95 -1.51 12.41
N ASP A 316 -18.38 -0.32 12.37
CA ASP A 316 -19.05 0.95 12.63
C ASP A 316 -19.14 1.78 11.34
N PHE A 317 -20.34 1.94 10.81
CA PHE A 317 -20.64 2.76 9.63
C PHE A 317 -21.25 4.10 10.07
N ASP A 318 -20.50 5.19 9.87
CA ASP A 318 -20.79 6.51 10.49
C ASP A 318 -20.59 7.66 9.48
N GLY A 319 -21.68 8.28 9.03
CA GLY A 319 -21.67 9.45 8.17
C GLY A 319 -21.17 9.19 6.74
N ASN A 320 -21.21 7.94 6.27
CA ASN A 320 -20.89 7.64 4.86
C ASN A 320 -22.00 8.18 3.94
N LEU A 321 -21.64 8.64 2.74
CA LEU A 321 -22.64 9.06 1.77
C LEU A 321 -23.50 7.87 1.30
N ALA A 322 -22.92 6.68 1.15
CA ALA A 322 -23.63 5.42 1.03
C ALA A 322 -22.93 4.36 1.87
N GLN A 323 -23.70 3.53 2.59
CA GLN A 323 -23.10 2.43 3.34
C GLN A 323 -22.48 1.41 2.40
N ILE A 324 -23.29 0.89 1.47
CA ILE A 324 -22.88 -0.14 0.52
C ILE A 324 -23.32 0.23 -0.90
N ALA A 325 -22.50 -0.15 -1.88
CA ALA A 325 -22.85 -0.13 -3.30
C ALA A 325 -22.51 -1.48 -3.95
N VAL A 326 -23.32 -1.88 -4.93
CA VAL A 326 -23.10 -3.11 -5.71
C VAL A 326 -23.23 -2.75 -7.18
N GLY A 327 -22.29 -3.22 -8.01
CA GLY A 327 -22.29 -2.98 -9.45
C GLY A 327 -23.49 -3.63 -10.14
N GLY A 328 -24.11 -2.88 -11.07
CA GLY A 328 -25.34 -3.28 -11.75
C GLY A 328 -26.55 -3.37 -10.82
N ALA A 329 -27.63 -4.03 -11.24
CA ALA A 329 -28.80 -4.30 -10.40
C ALA A 329 -28.55 -5.47 -9.40
N GLY A 330 -27.34 -5.53 -8.85
CA GLY A 330 -26.88 -6.59 -7.95
C GLY A 330 -27.32 -6.40 -6.50
N SER A 331 -26.98 -7.38 -5.68
CA SER A 331 -27.23 -7.41 -4.23
C SER A 331 -26.00 -7.95 -3.53
N ALA A 332 -25.79 -7.58 -2.26
CA ALA A 332 -24.74 -8.10 -1.39
C ALA A 332 -25.29 -9.14 -0.37
N THR A 333 -26.44 -9.75 -0.63
CA THR A 333 -27.09 -10.71 0.29
C THR A 333 -26.42 -12.08 0.33
N LYS A 334 -25.45 -12.40 -0.54
CA LYS A 334 -24.66 -13.64 -0.42
C LYS A 334 -23.53 -13.48 0.59
N SER A 335 -23.20 -12.24 0.94
CA SER A 335 -22.30 -11.91 2.03
C SER A 335 -23.03 -11.94 3.37
N LEU A 336 -22.32 -12.29 4.45
CA LEU A 336 -22.85 -12.27 5.81
C LEU A 336 -22.73 -10.86 6.38
N TRP A 337 -23.84 -10.33 6.91
CA TRP A 337 -23.89 -9.07 7.63
C TRP A 337 -24.43 -9.33 9.03
N ARG A 338 -23.64 -8.99 10.07
CA ARG A 338 -24.10 -9.23 11.45
C ARG A 338 -23.43 -8.31 12.46
N GLY A 339 -24.22 -7.71 13.35
CA GLY A 339 -23.66 -7.01 14.51
C GLY A 339 -22.92 -5.74 14.14
N ASN A 340 -23.18 -5.16 12.97
CA ASN A 340 -22.62 -3.87 12.59
C ASN A 340 -23.46 -2.75 13.20
N HIS A 341 -22.81 -1.64 13.53
CA HIS A 341 -23.47 -0.38 13.85
C HIS A 341 -23.69 0.41 12.55
N TRP A 342 -24.91 0.92 12.37
CA TRP A 342 -25.32 1.71 11.22
C TRP A 342 -25.92 3.02 11.74
N ASP A 343 -25.35 4.15 11.36
CA ASP A 343 -25.84 5.47 11.77
C ASP A 343 -27.25 5.81 11.22
N ASP A 344 -27.68 5.11 10.17
CA ASP A 344 -29.02 5.18 9.57
C ASP A 344 -29.97 4.08 10.04
N TYR A 345 -29.62 3.31 11.09
CA TYR A 345 -30.54 2.34 11.70
C TYR A 345 -31.74 3.03 12.38
N GLN A 346 -32.95 2.68 11.95
CA GLN A 346 -34.21 3.28 12.45
C GLN A 346 -35.01 2.37 13.39
N GLY A 347 -34.44 1.24 13.81
CA GLY A 347 -35.09 0.31 14.73
C GLY A 347 -35.01 0.72 16.20
N PHE A 348 -35.40 -0.20 17.07
CA PHE A 348 -35.45 0.00 18.52
C PHE A 348 -34.68 -1.10 19.25
N ASP A 349 -34.18 -0.78 20.44
CA ASP A 349 -33.66 -1.73 21.42
C ASP A 349 -34.54 -1.62 22.67
N ARG A 350 -35.64 -2.38 22.72
CA ARG A 350 -36.62 -2.33 23.80
C ARG A 350 -36.18 -3.14 25.02
N ASN A 351 -35.33 -4.13 24.81
CA ASN A 351 -34.85 -5.02 25.87
C ASN A 351 -33.55 -4.49 26.54
N ALA A 352 -32.94 -3.45 25.97
CA ALA A 352 -31.73 -2.77 26.42
C ALA A 352 -30.47 -3.66 26.42
N ASP A 353 -30.38 -4.63 25.50
CA ASP A 353 -29.21 -5.51 25.35
C ASP A 353 -28.13 -4.93 24.40
N GLY A 354 -28.40 -3.78 23.77
CA GLY A 354 -27.49 -3.11 22.83
C GLY A 354 -27.59 -3.61 21.39
N ILE A 355 -28.48 -4.57 21.11
CA ILE A 355 -28.78 -5.11 19.79
C ILE A 355 -30.15 -4.57 19.35
N GLY A 356 -30.30 -4.25 18.07
CA GLY A 356 -31.57 -3.85 17.51
C GLY A 356 -32.59 -5.00 17.47
N ASP A 357 -33.81 -4.76 17.94
CA ASP A 357 -34.93 -5.72 17.93
C ASP A 357 -35.43 -6.03 16.51
N THR A 358 -35.08 -5.20 15.53
CA THR A 358 -35.44 -5.40 14.11
C THR A 358 -34.19 -5.47 13.23
N PRO A 359 -34.19 -6.28 12.17
CA PRO A 359 -33.10 -6.28 11.20
C PRO A 359 -32.86 -4.89 10.61
N HIS A 360 -31.61 -4.60 10.25
CA HIS A 360 -31.27 -3.48 9.38
C HIS A 360 -31.29 -3.98 7.93
N GLU A 361 -32.19 -3.44 7.11
CA GLU A 361 -32.33 -3.79 5.70
C GLU A 361 -32.04 -2.55 4.85
N LEU A 362 -31.08 -2.68 3.93
CA LEU A 362 -30.75 -1.62 2.98
C LEU A 362 -31.32 -1.99 1.61
N PHE A 363 -32.09 -1.09 1.01
CA PHE A 363 -32.72 -1.27 -0.29
C PHE A 363 -32.10 -0.33 -1.33
N ALA A 364 -31.89 -0.83 -2.54
CA ALA A 364 -31.60 -0.04 -3.73
C ALA A 364 -32.87 0.19 -4.55
N PHE A 365 -33.16 1.44 -4.85
CA PHE A 365 -34.24 1.85 -5.74
C PHE A 365 -33.74 2.02 -7.18
N ALA A 366 -34.66 2.00 -8.15
CA ALA A 366 -34.38 1.81 -9.57
C ALA A 366 -33.47 2.88 -10.18
N ASP A 367 -33.56 4.12 -9.71
CA ASP A 367 -32.82 5.25 -10.26
C ASP A 367 -31.53 5.46 -9.45
N GLN A 368 -30.59 4.52 -9.56
CA GLN A 368 -29.22 4.74 -9.07
C GLN A 368 -28.42 5.68 -9.98
N ILE A 369 -29.00 6.83 -10.34
CA ILE A 369 -28.38 7.80 -11.24
C ILE A 369 -26.99 8.18 -10.73
N TRP A 370 -26.74 8.26 -9.42
CA TRP A 370 -25.41 8.57 -8.88
C TRP A 370 -24.42 7.39 -8.80
N MET A 371 -24.89 6.15 -8.87
CA MET A 371 -24.00 4.98 -8.98
C MET A 371 -23.62 4.76 -10.45
N GLU A 372 -24.54 4.99 -11.38
CA GLU A 372 -24.30 4.90 -12.83
C GLU A 372 -23.63 6.17 -13.40
N GLN A 373 -23.95 7.35 -12.86
CA GLN A 373 -23.37 8.64 -13.23
C GLN A 373 -22.60 9.21 -12.02
N PRO A 374 -21.27 9.01 -11.95
CA PRO A 374 -20.45 9.51 -10.84
C PRO A 374 -20.61 11.01 -10.56
N TYR A 375 -20.88 11.81 -11.60
CA TYR A 375 -21.12 13.26 -11.48
C TYR A 375 -22.42 13.61 -10.74
N ALA A 376 -23.44 12.74 -10.78
CA ALA A 376 -24.69 12.97 -10.07
C ALA A 376 -24.53 12.87 -8.54
N ARG A 377 -23.45 12.26 -8.03
CA ARG A 377 -23.11 12.26 -6.59
C ARG A 377 -23.00 13.66 -6.00
N PHE A 378 -22.59 14.65 -6.79
CA PHE A 378 -22.52 16.05 -6.36
C PHE A 378 -23.88 16.59 -5.88
N PHE A 379 -24.97 16.10 -6.46
CA PHE A 379 -26.32 16.58 -6.18
C PHE A 379 -27.04 15.78 -5.09
N LYS A 380 -26.41 14.75 -4.50
CA LYS A 380 -27.12 13.80 -3.62
C LYS A 380 -27.85 14.47 -2.45
N ASN A 381 -27.24 15.50 -1.84
CA ASN A 381 -27.84 16.26 -0.74
C ASN A 381 -28.62 17.50 -1.23
N ALA A 382 -28.86 17.63 -2.54
CA ALA A 382 -29.73 18.68 -3.06
C ALA A 382 -31.18 18.36 -2.66
N PRO A 383 -31.98 19.35 -2.21
CA PRO A 383 -33.35 19.12 -1.77
C PRO A 383 -34.24 18.36 -2.76
N MET A 384 -33.94 18.48 -4.06
CA MET A 384 -34.68 17.80 -5.13
C MET A 384 -34.39 16.30 -5.20
N LEU A 385 -33.13 15.87 -4.98
CA LEU A 385 -32.81 14.43 -4.94
C LEU A 385 -33.29 13.77 -3.66
N GLU A 386 -33.24 14.48 -2.51
CA GLU A 386 -33.85 14.01 -1.25
C GLU A 386 -35.37 13.80 -1.39
N ALA A 387 -36.06 14.72 -2.08
CA ALA A 387 -37.49 14.57 -2.36
C ALA A 387 -37.78 13.39 -3.30
N LEU A 388 -36.91 13.13 -4.28
CA LEU A 388 -37.03 11.98 -5.17
C LEU A 388 -36.81 10.66 -4.40
N ASP A 389 -35.77 10.57 -3.56
CA ASP A 389 -35.50 9.39 -2.70
C ASP A 389 -36.69 9.11 -1.77
N PHE A 390 -37.27 10.15 -1.17
CA PHE A 390 -38.48 10.01 -0.35
C PHE A 390 -39.67 9.48 -1.16
N LEU A 391 -39.91 10.00 -2.37
CA LEU A 391 -41.00 9.53 -3.24
C LEU A 391 -40.79 8.08 -3.67
N GLU A 392 -39.55 7.68 -3.98
CA GLU A 392 -39.22 6.29 -4.35
C GLU A 392 -39.43 5.32 -3.18
N ARG A 393 -39.10 5.73 -1.95
CA ARG A 393 -39.42 4.94 -0.75
C ARG A 393 -40.93 4.81 -0.51
N LEU A 394 -41.70 5.85 -0.81
CA LEU A 394 -43.14 5.89 -0.57
C LEU A 394 -43.94 5.14 -1.65
N ALA A 395 -43.55 5.27 -2.92
CA ALA A 395 -44.24 4.73 -4.08
C ALA A 395 -43.23 4.30 -5.16
N PRO A 396 -42.52 3.18 -4.96
CA PRO A 396 -41.51 2.72 -5.89
C PRO A 396 -42.13 2.29 -7.23
N PHE A 397 -41.59 2.79 -8.35
CA PHE A 397 -42.05 2.45 -9.70
C PHE A 397 -41.65 1.02 -10.13
N THR A 398 -40.65 0.44 -9.47
CA THR A 398 -40.25 -0.98 -9.58
C THR A 398 -39.91 -1.52 -8.19
N SER A 399 -40.05 -2.83 -7.98
CA SER A 399 -39.65 -3.44 -6.70
C SER A 399 -38.18 -3.13 -6.38
N PRO A 400 -37.87 -2.55 -5.21
CA PRO A 400 -36.50 -2.27 -4.83
C PRO A 400 -35.72 -3.57 -4.61
N VAL A 401 -34.42 -3.52 -4.87
CA VAL A 401 -33.51 -4.65 -4.64
C VAL A 401 -33.00 -4.57 -3.21
N LEU A 402 -33.16 -5.64 -2.43
CA LEU A 402 -32.52 -5.75 -1.13
C LEU A 402 -31.00 -5.86 -1.33
N LEU A 403 -30.23 -4.87 -0.88
CA LEU A 403 -28.77 -4.87 -0.97
C LEU A 403 -28.15 -5.71 0.13
N LEU A 404 -28.60 -5.55 1.37
CA LEU A 404 -28.11 -6.32 2.52
C LEU A 404 -29.16 -6.40 3.61
N ARG A 405 -28.97 -7.36 4.50
CA ARG A 405 -29.75 -7.52 5.72
C ARG A 405 -28.84 -7.93 6.86
N ASP A 406 -28.74 -7.10 7.89
CA ASP A 406 -28.11 -7.42 9.17
C ASP A 406 -29.21 -7.81 10.17
N ASP A 407 -29.26 -9.08 10.57
CA ASP A 407 -30.31 -9.59 11.47
C ASP A 407 -30.14 -9.17 12.94
N ALA A 408 -28.96 -8.66 13.32
CA ALA A 408 -28.66 -8.30 14.70
C ALA A 408 -27.79 -7.02 14.74
N PRO A 409 -28.26 -5.88 14.19
CA PRO A 409 -27.48 -4.66 14.14
C PRO A 409 -27.20 -4.15 15.56
N GLN A 410 -26.06 -3.51 15.77
CA GLN A 410 -25.78 -2.83 17.05
C GLN A 410 -26.61 -1.56 17.15
N TYR A 411 -27.38 -1.41 18.23
CA TYR A 411 -28.24 -0.24 18.44
C TYR A 411 -27.45 1.03 18.76
N ARG A 412 -26.32 0.88 19.45
CA ARG A 412 -25.41 1.99 19.75
C ARG A 412 -24.00 1.61 19.38
N ARG A 413 -23.26 2.60 18.91
CA ARG A 413 -21.83 2.52 18.70
C ARG A 413 -21.12 2.02 19.96
N GLN A 414 -20.29 0.98 19.81
CA GLN A 414 -19.36 0.60 20.87
C GLN A 414 -18.32 1.72 21.06
N LYS A 415 -18.16 2.20 22.30
CA LYS A 415 -17.08 3.14 22.61
C LYS A 415 -15.75 2.40 22.45
N ALA A 416 -14.81 2.98 21.70
CA ALA A 416 -13.44 2.50 21.67
C ALA A 416 -12.88 2.50 23.11
N SER A 417 -12.45 1.32 23.58
CA SER A 417 -11.90 1.10 24.92
C SER A 417 -10.43 1.47 25.02
#